data_AF-A0A3B9U6N2-F1
#
_entry.id   AF-A0A3B9U6N2-F1
#
_cell.length_a   1.000
_cell.length_b   1.000
_cell.length_c   1.000
_cell.angle_alpha   90.00
_cell.angle_beta   90.00
_cell.angle_gamma   90.00
#
_symmetry.space_group_name_H-M   'P 1'
#
loop_
_entity.id
_entity.type
_entity.pdbx_description
1 polymer ?
#
loop_
_entity_poly.entity_id
_entity_poly.type
_entity_poly.pdbx_seq_one_letter_code
_entity_poly.pdbx_strand_id
1 'polypeptide(L)' 'PTDSMRAYFDLCIIKYFLNVISPNNDMQSKITWLFIRFPEIDLKALGFPQGWETEPLWR' A
#
# COMPACT_ATOMS: atom_id res chain seq x y z
N PRO A 1 3.42 5.25 -22.25
CA PRO A 1 2.64 5.78 -21.10
C PRO A 1 2.63 4.73 -19.98
N THR A 2 3.57 4.85 -19.04
CA THR A 2 3.65 3.96 -17.88
C THR A 2 2.55 4.39 -16.91
N ASP A 3 1.51 3.57 -16.79
CA ASP A 3 0.29 3.84 -16.02
C ASP A 3 0.63 3.87 -14.52
N SER A 4 1.03 5.04 -14.01
CA SER A 4 1.53 5.25 -12.65
C SER A 4 0.47 5.05 -11.56
N MET A 5 -0.79 4.82 -11.93
CA MET A 5 -1.91 4.67 -10.98
C MET A 5 -2.21 3.21 -10.59
N ARG A 6 -1.44 2.23 -11.08
CA ARG A 6 -1.67 0.81 -10.74
C ARG A 6 -1.00 0.37 -9.44
N ALA A 7 0.01 1.08 -8.96
CA ALA A 7 0.80 0.66 -7.80
C ALA A 7 -0.07 0.43 -6.55
N TYR A 8 -0.97 1.36 -6.22
CA TYR A 8 -1.90 1.17 -5.11
C TYR A 8 -2.78 -0.07 -5.30
N PHE A 9 -3.33 -0.26 -6.49
CA PHE A 9 -4.21 -1.39 -6.80
C PHE A 9 -3.48 -2.73 -6.71
N ASP A 10 -2.27 -2.82 -7.26
CA ASP A 10 -1.43 -4.01 -7.19
C ASP A 10 -1.06 -4.35 -5.74
N LEU A 11 -0.73 -3.33 -4.93
CA LEU A 11 -0.45 -3.50 -3.50
C LEU A 11 -1.69 -3.98 -2.74
N CYS A 12 -2.88 -3.49 -3.06
CA CYS A 12 -4.13 -3.97 -2.48
C CYS A 12 -4.37 -5.46 -2.80
N ILE A 13 -4.12 -5.90 -4.03
CA ILE A 13 -4.23 -7.32 -4.42
C ILE A 13 -3.25 -8.17 -3.60
N ILE A 14 -1.98 -7.73 -3.51
CA ILE A 14 -0.95 -8.44 -2.73
C ILE A 14 -1.34 -8.51 -1.25
N LYS A 15 -1.79 -7.39 -0.67
CA LYS A 15 -2.23 -7.32 0.73
C LYS A 15 -3.42 -8.23 0.99
N TYR A 16 -4.39 -8.30 0.06
CA TYR A 16 -5.52 -9.20 0.15
C TYR A 16 -5.06 -10.66 0.23
N PHE A 17 -4.19 -11.10 -0.69
CA PHE A 17 -3.66 -12.46 -0.64
C PHE A 17 -2.87 -12.73 0.64
N LEU A 18 -2.01 -11.79 1.06
CA LEU A 18 -1.24 -11.91 2.30
C LEU A 18 -2.13 -12.04 3.53
N ASN A 19 -3.23 -11.29 3.62
CA ASN A 19 -4.17 -11.41 4.75
C ASN A 19 -4.81 -12.81 4.82
N VAL A 20 -5.03 -13.45 3.67
CA VAL A 20 -5.59 -14.81 3.61
C VAL A 20 -4.54 -15.88 3.94
N ILE A 21 -3.34 -15.79 3.35
CA ILE A 21 -2.31 -16.84 3.50
C ILE A 21 -1.41 -16.64 4.73
N SER A 22 -1.35 -15.42 5.27
CA SER A 22 -0.52 -15.02 6.41
C SER A 22 -1.22 -13.90 7.21
N PRO A 23 -2.21 -14.24 8.06
CA PRO A 23 -3.07 -13.27 8.75
C PRO A 23 -2.33 -12.23 9.62
N ASN A 24 -1.10 -12.53 10.04
CA ASN A 24 -0.27 -11.64 10.86
C ASN A 24 0.92 -11.06 10.07
N ASN A 25 0.75 -10.85 8.76
CA ASN A 25 1.78 -10.23 7.92
C ASN A 25 2.08 -8.78 8.35
N ASP A 26 3.31 -8.35 8.11
CA ASP A 26 3.84 -7.03 8.48
C ASP A 26 3.89 -6.05 7.28
N MET A 27 3.16 -6.35 6.20
CA MET A 27 3.22 -5.58 4.95
C MET A 27 2.85 -4.11 5.14
N GLN A 28 1.81 -3.82 5.94
CA GLN A 28 1.40 -2.44 6.22
C GLN A 28 2.56 -1.67 6.86
N SER A 29 3.11 -2.19 7.96
CA SER A 29 4.23 -1.54 8.66
C SER A 29 5.45 -1.32 7.77
N LYS A 30 5.77 -2.27 6.88
CA LYS A 30 6.87 -2.14 5.90
C LYS A 30 6.62 -1.03 4.88
N ILE A 31 5.40 -0.93 4.36
CA ILE A 31 5.03 0.12 3.39
C ILE A 31 5.03 1.49 4.07
N THR A 32 4.42 1.62 5.25
CA THR A 32 4.45 2.87 6.02
C THR A 32 5.89 3.29 6.34
N TRP A 33 6.76 2.34 6.69
CA TRP A 33 8.18 2.61 6.91
C TRP A 33 8.89 3.13 5.66
N LEU A 34 8.60 2.57 4.48
CA LEU A 34 9.16 3.06 3.21
C LEU A 34 8.74 4.50 2.93
N PHE A 35 7.49 4.87 3.17
CA PHE A 35 7.02 6.24 2.97
C PHE A 35 7.65 7.24 3.95
N ILE A 36 7.90 6.83 5.20
CA ILE A 36 8.65 7.64 6.16
C ILE A 36 10.11 7.79 5.69
N ARG A 37 10.71 6.72 5.16
CA ARG A 37 12.12 6.70 4.75
C ARG A 37 12.40 7.50 3.46
N PHE A 38 11.39 7.60 2.59
CA PHE A 38 11.45 8.27 1.28
C PHE A 38 10.32 9.31 1.17
N PRO A 39 10.41 10.44 1.89
CA PRO A 39 9.36 11.46 1.93
C PRO A 39 9.13 12.16 0.58
N GLU A 40 10.04 12.01 -0.38
CA GLU A 40 9.92 12.51 -1.75
C GLU A 40 8.91 11.75 -2.62
N ILE A 41 8.45 10.58 -2.16
CA ILE A 41 7.49 9.75 -2.89
C ILE A 41 6.10 10.40 -2.84
N ASP A 42 5.57 10.76 -4.01
CA ASP A 42 4.20 11.25 -4.14
C ASP A 42 3.20 10.08 -4.14
N LEU A 43 2.60 9.83 -2.98
CA LEU A 43 1.56 8.82 -2.78
C LEU A 43 0.36 9.01 -3.74
N LYS A 44 0.00 10.26 -4.04
CA LYS A 44 -1.11 10.55 -4.95
C LYS A 44 -0.75 10.14 -6.38
N ALA A 45 0.50 10.37 -6.80
CA ALA A 45 0.98 9.92 -8.10
C ALA A 45 1.02 8.38 -8.23
N LEU A 46 1.20 7.66 -7.12
CA LEU A 46 1.11 6.20 -7.02
C LEU A 46 -0.34 5.66 -6.94
N GLY A 47 -1.33 6.56 -6.85
CA GLY A 47 -2.75 6.21 -6.78
C GLY A 47 -3.29 5.93 -5.39
N PHE A 48 -2.56 6.26 -4.32
CA PHE A 48 -3.07 6.08 -2.94
C PHE A 48 -4.17 7.11 -2.63
N PRO A 49 -5.32 6.68 -2.08
CA PRO A 49 -6.32 7.59 -1.55
C PRO A 49 -5.88 8.18 -0.21
N GLN A 50 -6.46 9.32 0.15
CA GLN A 50 -6.26 9.90 1.48
C GLN A 50 -6.84 8.96 2.55
N GLY A 51 -6.05 8.63 3.57
CA GLY A 51 -6.51 7.78 4.68
C GLY A 51 -6.49 6.27 4.38
N TRP A 52 -5.82 5.83 3.30
CA TRP A 52 -5.70 4.42 2.91
C TRP A 52 -5.29 3.49 4.06
N GLU A 53 -4.45 3.96 5.00
CA GLU A 53 -3.97 3.19 6.16
C GLU A 53 -5.11 2.72 7.09
N THR A 54 -6.25 3.40 7.04
CA THR A 54 -7.44 3.12 7.88
C THR A 54 -8.47 2.24 7.18
N GLU A 55 -8.27 1.91 5.90
CA GLU A 55 -9.17 1.04 5.15
C GLU A 55 -9.14 -0.39 5.72
N PRO A 56 -10.26 -1.13 5.72
CA PRO A 56 -10.32 -2.48 6.29
C PRO A 56 -9.31 -3.48 5.72
N LEU A 57 -8.90 -3.31 4.47
CA LEU A 57 -7.88 -4.15 3.84
C LEU A 57 -6.51 -4.00 4.53
N TRP A 58 -6.22 -2.79 4.99
CA TRP A 58 -4.93 -2.39 5.54
C TRP A 58 -4.87 -2.49 7.06
N ARG A 59 -6.01 -2.62 7.77
CA ARG A 59 -6.06 -2.91 9.22
C ARG A 59 -5.66 -4.34 9.57
#